data_AF-A0A2N1R218-F1
#
_entry.id   AF-A0A2N1R218-F1
#
_cell.length_a   1.000
_cell.length_b   1.000
_cell.length_c   1.000
_cell.angle_alpha   90.00
_cell.angle_beta   90.00
_cell.angle_gamma   90.00
#
_symmetry.space_group_name_H-M   'P 1'
#
loop_
_entity.id
_entity.type
_entity.pdbx_description
1 polymer ?
#
loop_
_entity_poly.entity_id
_entity_poly.type
_entity_poly.pdbx_seq_one_letter_code
_entity_poly.pdbx_strand_id
1 'polypeptide(L)' 'MVALIVGIVCLAFAAFACLPGPLGWWQDVLAFLRGSVPVLAAFIGLIAVFIGVADIKDRIEAKKEEAEEAATEKAEKKD' A
#
# COMPACT_ATOMS: atom_id res chain seq x y z
N MET A 1 -27.54 19.21 2.68
CA MET A 1 -28.09 18.43 3.81
C MET A 1 -28.47 17.01 3.41
N VAL A 2 -29.10 16.80 2.25
CA VAL A 2 -29.49 15.47 1.75
C VAL A 2 -28.32 14.46 1.71
N ALA A 3 -27.14 14.84 1.18
CA ALA A 3 -25.99 13.93 1.11
C ALA A 3 -25.49 13.44 2.49
N LEU A 4 -25.49 14.31 3.51
CA LEU A 4 -25.12 13.93 4.87
C LEU A 4 -26.15 12.98 5.49
N ILE A 5 -27.44 13.22 5.25
CA ILE A 5 -28.52 12.36 5.74
C ILE A 5 -28.44 10.98 5.09
N VAL A 6 -28.24 10.93 3.76
CA VAL A 6 -28.07 9.67 3.02
C VAL A 6 -26.85 8.91 3.54
N GLY A 7 -25.72 9.59 3.76
CA GLY A 7 -24.52 8.98 4.31
C GLY A 7 -24.75 8.36 5.69
N ILE A 8 -25.42 9.08 6.59
CA ILE A 8 -25.74 8.59 7.94
C ILE A 8 -26.70 7.39 7.89
N VAL A 9 -27.72 7.43 7.02
CA VAL A 9 -28.66 6.30 6.84
C VAL A 9 -27.93 5.06 6.32
N CYS A 10 -27.04 5.21 5.34
CA CYS A 10 -26.23 4.09 4.84
C CYS A 10 -25.30 3.51 5.91
N LEU A 11 -24.68 4.34 6.75
CA LEU A 11 -23.85 3.89 7.87
C LEU A 11 -24.66 3.14 8.93
N ALA A 12 -25.83 3.66 9.29
CA ALA A 12 -26.75 3.00 10.23
C ALA A 12 -27.24 1.65 9.69
N PHE A 13 -27.56 1.58 8.38
CA PHE A 13 -27.93 0.33 7.73
C PHE A 13 -26.78 -0.67 7.68
N ALA A 14 -25.56 -0.22 7.35
CA ALA A 14 -24.38 -1.08 7.35
C ALA A 14 -24.09 -1.64 8.75
N ALA A 15 -24.19 -0.81 9.80
CA ALA A 15 -24.04 -1.26 11.18
C ALA A 15 -25.14 -2.26 11.58
N PHE A 16 -26.40 -2.00 11.20
CA PHE A 16 -27.52 -2.90 11.46
C PHE A 16 -27.41 -4.23 10.71
N ALA A 17 -26.94 -4.22 9.47
CA ALA A 17 -26.72 -5.43 8.66
C ALA A 17 -25.55 -6.28 9.18
N CYS A 18 -24.54 -5.66 9.78
CA CYS A 18 -23.39 -6.34 10.40
C CYS A 18 -23.67 -6.86 11.82
N LEU A 19 -24.68 -6.35 12.52
CA LEU A 19 -25.04 -6.83 13.87
C LEU A 19 -25.64 -8.25 13.80
N PRO A 20 -25.37 -9.13 14.78
CA PRO A 20 -26.00 -10.45 14.86
C PRO A 20 -27.50 -10.29 15.12
N GLY A 21 -28.28 -10.42 14.06
CA GLY A 21 -29.72 -10.26 14.00
C GLY A 21 -30.28 -10.93 12.73
N PRO A 22 -31.56 -10.72 12.37
CA PRO A 22 -32.29 -11.52 11.37
C PRO A 22 -31.68 -11.55 9.94
N LEU A 23 -30.77 -10.62 9.61
CA LEU A 23 -30.11 -10.58 8.29
C LEU A 23 -28.81 -11.39 8.23
N GLY A 24 -28.04 -11.52 9.30
CA GLY A 24 -26.85 -12.39 9.35
C GLY A 24 -25.70 -12.09 8.37
N TRP A 25 -25.70 -10.92 7.72
CA TRP A 25 -24.76 -10.58 6.63
C TRP A 25 -23.30 -10.39 7.06
N TRP A 26 -23.00 -10.50 8.35
CA TRP A 26 -21.63 -10.51 8.86
C TRP A 26 -20.72 -11.51 8.12
N GLN A 27 -21.24 -12.69 7.78
CA GLN A 27 -20.48 -13.70 7.05
C GLN A 27 -20.25 -13.31 5.58
N ASP A 28 -21.25 -12.75 4.90
CA ASP A 28 -21.15 -12.29 3.52
C ASP A 28 -20.19 -11.09 3.38
N VAL A 29 -20.23 -10.16 4.34
CA VAL A 29 -19.30 -9.02 4.40
C VAL A 29 -17.87 -9.50 4.61
N LEU A 30 -17.66 -10.48 5.51
CA LEU A 30 -16.34 -11.10 5.70
C LEU A 30 -15.86 -11.84 4.46
N ALA A 31 -16.75 -12.52 3.73
CA ALA A 31 -16.43 -13.19 2.47
C ALA A 31 -16.03 -12.18 1.38
N PHE A 32 -16.77 -11.09 1.25
CA PHE A 32 -16.44 -9.99 0.32
C PHE A 32 -15.12 -9.31 0.67
N LEU A 33 -14.87 -9.06 1.96
CA LEU A 33 -13.61 -8.48 2.42
C LEU A 33 -12.45 -9.44 2.16
N ARG A 34 -12.60 -10.74 2.50
CA ARG A 34 -11.60 -11.77 2.17
C ARG A 34 -11.36 -11.91 0.67
N GLY A 35 -12.36 -11.70 -0.16
CA GLY A 35 -12.24 -11.74 -1.63
C GLY A 35 -11.56 -10.50 -2.21
N SER A 36 -11.82 -9.32 -1.66
CA SER A 36 -11.29 -8.05 -2.16
C SER A 36 -9.86 -7.75 -1.68
N VAL A 37 -9.49 -8.17 -0.47
CA VAL A 37 -8.14 -8.03 0.09
C VAL A 37 -7.03 -8.60 -0.83
N PRO A 38 -7.08 -9.85 -1.33
CA PRO A 38 -6.03 -10.39 -2.18
C PRO A 38 -5.94 -9.67 -3.53
N VAL A 39 -7.07 -9.19 -4.08
CA VAL A 39 -7.07 -8.40 -5.32
C VAL A 39 -6.35 -7.07 -5.10
N LEU A 40 -6.71 -6.32 -4.06
CA LEU A 40 -6.03 -5.07 -3.72
C LEU A 40 -4.55 -5.29 -3.38
N ALA A 41 -4.23 -6.36 -2.64
CA ALA A 41 -2.87 -6.72 -2.30
C ALA A 41 -2.04 -7.06 -3.55
N ALA A 42 -2.61 -7.72 -4.54
CA ALA A 42 -1.93 -8.00 -5.81
C ALA A 42 -1.66 -6.70 -6.59
N PHE A 43 -2.64 -5.78 -6.66
CA PHE A 43 -2.44 -4.48 -7.32
C PHE A 43 -1.37 -3.63 -6.62
N ILE A 44 -1.46 -3.49 -5.30
CA ILE A 44 -0.49 -2.72 -4.50
C ILE A 44 0.88 -3.39 -4.55
N GLY A 45 0.94 -4.71 -4.43
CA GLY A 45 2.18 -5.48 -4.49
C GLY A 45 2.89 -5.36 -5.83
N LEU A 46 2.14 -5.41 -6.94
CA LEU A 46 2.69 -5.21 -8.27
C LEU A 46 3.30 -3.81 -8.40
N ILE A 47 2.60 -2.76 -7.97
CA ILE A 47 3.13 -1.38 -7.96
C ILE A 47 4.38 -1.28 -7.07
N ALA A 48 4.35 -1.90 -5.89
CA ALA A 48 5.48 -1.88 -4.95
C ALA A 48 6.73 -2.58 -5.51
N VAL A 49 6.58 -3.64 -6.30
CA VAL A 49 7.71 -4.30 -6.98
C VAL A 49 8.35 -3.35 -7.99
N PHE A 50 7.56 -2.63 -8.79
CA PHE A 50 8.11 -1.67 -9.75
C PHE A 50 8.85 -0.51 -9.08
N ILE A 51 8.28 0.05 -8.01
CA ILE A 51 8.94 1.11 -7.23
C ILE A 51 10.20 0.58 -6.55
N GLY A 52 10.13 -0.61 -5.93
CA GLY A 52 11.26 -1.22 -5.24
C GLY A 52 12.43 -1.55 -6.16
N VAL A 53 12.18 -2.04 -7.38
CA VAL A 53 13.24 -2.28 -8.36
C VAL A 53 13.91 -0.98 -8.80
N ALA A 54 13.13 0.10 -9.00
CA ALA A 54 13.69 1.41 -9.32
C ALA A 54 14.53 1.97 -8.16
N ASP A 55 14.01 1.93 -6.94
CA ASP A 55 14.71 2.39 -5.71
C ASP A 55 16.01 1.61 -5.47
N ILE A 56 16.01 0.28 -5.64
CA ILE A 56 17.21 -0.54 -5.44
C ILE A 56 18.29 -0.19 -6.47
N LYS A 57 17.92 0.00 -7.75
CA LYS A 57 18.89 0.37 -8.79
C LYS A 57 19.51 1.74 -8.51
N ASP A 58 18.69 2.72 -8.17
CA ASP A 58 19.13 4.08 -7.83
C ASP A 58 20.09 4.07 -6.62
N ARG A 59 19.76 3.30 -5.57
CA ARG A 59 20.64 3.14 -4.39
C ARG A 59 21.96 2.42 -4.69
N ILE A 60 21.98 1.47 -5.62
CA ILE A 60 23.22 0.80 -6.03
C ILE A 60 24.11 1.75 -6.82
N GLU A 61 23.52 2.54 -7.72
CA GLU A 61 24.24 3.50 -8.55
C GLU A 61 24.82 4.64 -7.70
N ALA A 62 24.02 5.21 -6.79
CA ALA A 62 24.50 6.19 -5.82
C ALA A 62 25.64 5.66 -4.95
N LYS A 63 25.55 4.41 -4.45
CA LYS A 63 26.63 3.78 -3.68
C LYS A 63 27.90 3.56 -4.50
N LYS A 64 27.77 3.37 -5.81
CA LYS A 64 28.90 3.18 -6.71
C LYS A 64 29.59 4.51 -6.97
N GLU A 65 28.84 5.58 -7.25
CA GLU A 65 29.38 6.94 -7.38
C GLU A 65 30.08 7.40 -6.10
N GLU A 66 29.48 7.21 -4.93
CA GLU A 66 30.11 7.55 -3.64
C GLU A 66 31.42 6.77 -3.43
N ALA A 67 31.49 5.51 -3.87
CA ALA A 67 32.71 4.71 -3.76
C ALA A 67 33.79 5.12 -4.77
N GLU A 68 33.38 5.56 -5.97
CA GLU A 68 34.29 6.04 -7.01
C GLU A 68 34.89 7.39 -6.62
N GLU A 69 34.08 8.35 -6.17
CA GLU A 69 34.55 9.65 -5.65
C GLU A 69 35.48 9.51 -4.44
N ALA A 70 35.17 8.60 -3.51
CA ALA A 70 36.02 8.33 -2.36
C ALA A 70 37.36 7.66 -2.75
N ALA A 71 37.41 6.96 -3.89
CA ALA A 71 38.64 6.36 -4.41
C ALA A 71 39.50 7.40 -5.14
N THR A 72 38.91 8.31 -5.93
CA THR A 72 39.62 9.41 -6.58
C THR A 72 40.15 10.43 -5.57
N GLU A 73 39.38 10.81 -4.54
CA GLU A 73 39.86 11.74 -3.51
C GLU A 73 41.04 11.17 -2.70
N LYS A 74 41.04 9.84 -2.46
CA LYS A 74 42.16 9.17 -1.79
C LYS A 74 43.39 9.00 -2.67
N ALA A 75 43.22 8.93 -3.99
CA ALA A 75 44.34 8.93 -4.92
C ALA A 75 44.97 10.34 -4.99
N GLU A 76 44.15 11.39 -5.11
CA GLU A 76 44.62 12.77 -5.26
C GLU A 76 45.28 13.35 -3.98
N LYS A 77 44.86 12.91 -2.78
CA LYS A 77 45.52 13.31 -1.52
C LYS A 77 46.84 12.57 -1.21
N LYS A 78 47.24 11.60 -2.04
CA LYS A 78 48.43 10.77 -1.80
C LYS A 78 49.63 11.13 -2.68
N ASP A 79 49.46 12.05 -3.63
CA ASP A 79 50.52 12.64 -4.47
C ASP A 79 50.99 14.00 -3.93
#